data_AF-A0A5B2YW43-F1
#
_entry.id   AF-A0A5B2YW43-F1
#
_cell.length_a   1.000
_cell.length_b   1.000
_cell.length_c   1.000
_cell.angle_alpha   90.00
_cell.angle_beta   90.00
_cell.angle_gamma   90.00
#
_symmetry.space_group_name_H-M   'P 1'
#
loop_
_entity.id
_entity.type
_entity.pdbx_description
1 polymer ?
#
loop_
_entity_poly.entity_id
_entity_poly.type
_entity_poly.pdbx_seq_one_letter_code
_entity_poly.pdbx_strand_id
1 'polypeptide(L)' 'METRNRTPSEFVYYAMYLYFSGLSLRRVSERLSCFVKRNHVSIWNWVQKYHPKKVSSRKKKIVEFIV' A
#
# COMPACT_ATOMS: atom_id res chain seq x y z
N MET A 1 -18.41 15.67 -15.43
CA MET A 1 -18.11 14.44 -14.67
C MET A 1 -16.63 14.15 -14.84
N GLU A 2 -15.81 14.30 -13.80
CA GLU A 2 -14.42 13.86 -13.88
C GLU A 2 -14.39 12.33 -13.94
N THR A 3 -14.13 11.79 -15.13
CA THR A 3 -13.87 10.37 -15.31
C THR A 3 -12.60 10.05 -14.53
N ARG A 4 -12.76 9.53 -13.31
CA ARG A 4 -11.63 9.07 -12.50
C ARG A 4 -10.99 7.93 -13.27
N ASN A 5 -9.90 8.22 -13.99
CA ASN A 5 -9.11 7.24 -14.72
C ASN A 5 -8.64 6.18 -13.71
N ARG A 6 -9.40 5.09 -13.64
CA ARG A 6 -9.07 3.94 -12.79
C ARG A 6 -7.74 3.42 -13.29
N THR A 7 -6.84 3.14 -12.35
CA THR A 7 -5.57 2.52 -12.72
C THR A 7 -5.91 1.13 -13.27
N PRO A 8 -5.41 0.77 -14.47
CA PRO A 8 -5.59 -0.57 -15.01
C PRO A 8 -5.21 -1.64 -13.99
N SER A 9 -5.97 -2.74 -13.95
CA SER A 9 -5.76 -3.84 -13.00
C SER A 9 -4.35 -4.43 -13.10
N GLU A 10 -3.76 -4.44 -14.29
CA GLU A 10 -2.40 -4.91 -14.57
C GLU A 10 -1.35 -4.21 -13.68
N PHE A 11 -1.40 -2.88 -13.58
CA PHE A 11 -0.47 -2.13 -12.74
C PHE A 11 -0.72 -2.35 -11.25
N VAL A 12 -1.96 -2.63 -10.86
CA VAL A 12 -2.32 -2.98 -9.48
C VAL A 12 -1.72 -4.34 -9.11
N TYR A 13 -1.80 -5.33 -10.00
CA TYR A 13 -1.15 -6.63 -9.82
C TYR A 13 0.37 -6.50 -9.80
N TYR A 14 0.96 -5.72 -10.71
CA TYR A 14 2.40 -5.51 -10.74
C TYR A 14 2.91 -4.83 -9.46
N ALA A 15 2.19 -3.84 -8.94
CA ALA A 15 2.51 -3.21 -7.66
C ALA A 15 2.44 -4.20 -6.49
N MET A 16 1.43 -5.08 -6.47
CA MET A 16 1.34 -6.15 -5.46
C MET A 16 2.50 -7.14 -5.59
N TYR A 17 2.84 -7.57 -6.82
CA TYR A 17 3.95 -8.47 -7.08
C TYR A 17 5.28 -7.91 -6.57
N LEU A 18 5.55 -6.63 -6.85
CA LEU A 18 6.74 -5.94 -6.36
C LEU A 18 6.76 -5.85 -4.84
N TYR A 19 5.61 -5.57 -4.21
CA TYR A 19 5.48 -5.55 -2.75
C TYR A 19 5.77 -6.93 -2.13
N PHE A 20 5.17 -8.00 -2.67
CA PHE A 20 5.42 -9.37 -2.21
C PHE A 20 6.84 -9.86 -2.49
N SER A 21 7.52 -9.28 -3.49
CA SER A 21 8.94 -9.51 -3.76
C SER A 21 9.89 -8.86 -2.73
N GLY A 22 9.36 -8.22 -1.69
CA GLY A 22 10.14 -7.63 -0.60
C GLY A 22 10.49 -6.15 -0.80
N LEU A 23 9.89 -5.46 -1.78
CA LEU A 23 10.11 -4.03 -1.96
C LEU A 23 9.25 -3.20 -1.01
N SER A 24 9.83 -2.13 -0.47
CA SER A 24 9.08 -1.15 0.32
C SER A 24 8.09 -0.38 -0.57
N LEU A 25 6.97 0.05 0.01
CA LEU A 25 5.91 0.78 -0.72
C LEU A 25 6.44 2.01 -1.47
N ARG A 26 7.46 2.69 -0.92
CA ARG A 26 8.14 3.82 -1.58
C ARG A 26 8.88 3.38 -2.84
N ARG A 27 9.66 2.29 -2.76
CA ARG A 27 10.36 1.71 -3.92
C ARG A 27 9.41 1.15 -4.97
N VAL A 28 8.29 0.58 -4.55
CA VAL A 28 7.23 0.17 -5.48
C VAL A 28 6.66 1.40 -6.19
N SER A 29 6.39 2.49 -5.46
CA SER A 29 5.90 3.75 -6.03
C SER A 29 6.87 4.36 -7.03
N GLU A 30 8.17 4.36 -6.73
CA GLU A 30 9.22 4.86 -7.62
C GLU A 30 9.26 4.06 -8.93
N ARG A 31 9.24 2.72 -8.84
CA ARG A 31 9.21 1.85 -10.03
C ARG A 31 7.91 1.96 -10.82
N LEU A 32 6.78 2.12 -10.12
CA LEU A 32 5.48 2.28 -10.77
C LEU A 32 5.34 3.65 -11.43
N SER A 33 6.05 4.68 -10.94
CA SER A 33 6.00 6.05 -11.46
C SER A 33 6.34 6.14 -12.95
N CYS A 34 7.18 5.22 -13.46
CA CYS A 34 7.49 5.11 -14.89
C CYS A 34 6.27 4.77 -15.76
N PHE A 35 5.30 4.05 -15.21
CA PHE A 35 4.10 3.64 -15.93
C PHE A 35 2.88 4.46 -15.53
N VAL A 36 2.71 4.67 -14.22
CA VAL A 36 1.59 5.40 -13.63
C VAL A 36 2.09 6.21 -12.45
N LYS A 37 1.93 7.54 -12.51
CA LYS A 37 2.17 8.41 -11.36
C LYS A 37 1.13 8.16 -10.27
N ARG A 38 1.45 7.26 -9.34
CA ARG A 38 0.70 7.02 -8.10
C ARG A 38 1.62 7.17 -6.90
N ASN A 39 1.04 7.65 -5.80
CA ASN A 39 1.73 7.77 -4.53
C ASN A 39 1.82 6.40 -3.84
N HIS A 40 2.83 6.20 -3.00
CA HIS A 40 2.98 5.00 -2.16
C HIS A 40 1.74 4.73 -1.29
N VAL A 41 1.01 5.78 -0.88
CA VAL A 41 -0.26 5.68 -0.15
C VAL A 41 -1.35 4.99 -1.00
N SER A 42 -1.37 5.21 -2.32
CA SER A 42 -2.30 4.52 -3.22
C SER A 42 -1.99 3.02 -3.30
N ILE A 43 -0.70 2.67 -3.34
CA ILE A 43 -0.25 1.27 -3.30
C ILE A 43 -0.61 0.63 -1.96
N TRP A 44 -0.42 1.35 -0.85
CA TRP A 44 -0.87 0.90 0.47
C TRP A 44 -2.37 0.60 0.51
N ASN A 45 -3.19 1.46 -0.07
CA ASN A 45 -4.63 1.23 -0.17
C ASN A 45 -4.96 -0.02 -1.02
N TRP A 46 -4.17 -0.33 -2.06
CA TRP A 46 -4.34 -1.57 -2.81
C TRP A 46 -3.95 -2.78 -1.97
N VAL A 47 -2.82 -2.73 -1.27
CA VAL A 47 -2.40 -3.80 -0.35
C VAL A 47 -3.49 -4.03 0.71
N GLN A 48 -4.04 -2.99 1.32
CA GLN A 48 -5.14 -3.10 2.28
C GLN A 48 -6.45 -3.63 1.69
N LYS A 49 -6.71 -3.37 0.40
CA LYS A 49 -7.91 -3.84 -0.30
C LYS A 49 -7.82 -5.32 -0.67
N TYR A 50 -6.66 -5.76 -1.15
CA TYR A 50 -6.46 -7.11 -1.69
C TYR A 50 -5.83 -8.09 -0.69
N HIS A 51 -5.17 -7.59 0.36
CA HIS A 51 -4.72 -8.41 1.47
C HIS A 51 -5.76 -8.32 2.60
N PRO A 52 -6.41 -9.42 3.00
CA PRO A 52 -7.43 -9.39 4.03
C PRO A 52 -6.80 -9.04 5.40
N LYS A 53 -7.53 -8.20 6.14
CA LYS A 53 -7.21 -7.78 7.52
C LYS A 53 -7.04 -9.00 8.43
N LYS A 54 -5.83 -9.22 8.93
CA LYS A 54 -5.54 -9.74 10.27
C LYS A 54 -4.47 -8.80 10.80
N VAL A 55 -4.60 -8.09 11.91
CA VAL A 55 -5.37 -8.26 13.14
C VAL A 55 -5.65 -6.84 13.64
N SER A 56 -6.73 -6.61 14.39
CA SER A 56 -6.84 -5.40 15.19
C SER A 56 -5.52 -5.19 15.91
N SER A 57 -4.79 -4.13 15.59
CA SER A 57 -3.69 -3.70 16.44
C SER A 57 -4.36 -3.29 17.74
N ARG A 58 -4.48 -4.22 18.70
CA ARG A 58 -4.73 -3.86 20.09
C ARG A 58 -3.54 -2.97 20.43
N LYS A 59 -3.72 -1.66 20.32
CA LYS A 59 -2.75 -0.67 20.77
C LYS A 59 -2.43 -1.10 22.20
N LYS A 60 -1.27 -1.73 22.42
CA LYS A 60 -0.76 -1.90 23.78
C LYS A 60 -0.53 -0.47 24.23
N LYS A 61 -1.48 0.05 25.01
CA LYS A 61 -1.33 1.28 25.77
C LYS A 61 -0.05 1.04 26.57
N ILE A 62 1.04 1.70 26.20
CA ILE A 62 2.23 1.78 27.04
C ILE A 62 1.73 2.56 28.25
N VAL A 63 1.28 1.83 29.27
CA VAL A 63 1.07 2.41 30.60
C VAL A 63 2.47 2.71 31.08
N GLU A 64 2.76 3.99 31.11
CA GLU A 64 3.93 4.61 31.72
C GLU A 64 4.14 3.99 33.09
N PHE A 65 5.15 3.14 33.25
CA PHE A 65 5.70 2.87 34.57
C PHE A 65 6.74 3.95 34.79
N ILE A 66 6.30 5.02 35.45
CA ILE A 66 7.18 5.94 36.15
C ILE A 66 7.80 5.13 37.29
N VAL A 67 9.13 5.00 37.27
CA VAL A 67 9.96 4.57 38.41
C VAL A 67 10.88 5.73 38.74
#